data_AF-A0A963GG91-F1
#
_entry.id   AF-A0A963GG91-F1
#
_cell.length_a   1.000
_cell.length_b   1.000
_cell.length_c   1.000
_cell.angle_alpha   90.00
_cell.angle_beta   90.00
_cell.angle_gamma   90.00
#
_symmetry.space_group_name_H-M   'P 1'
#
loop_
_entity.id
_entity.type
_entity.pdbx_description
1 polymer ?
#
loop_
_entity_poly.entity_id
_entity_poly.type
_entity_poly.pdbx_seq_one_letter_code
_entity_poly.pdbx_strand_id
1 'polypeptide(L)'
;MSTDRCMESTWNRPARRALALLVAAGLSACGGSADDDAARIAQGREIFRFDTFGDETFWSDTLRMHEVIETSVDPQTALAVGLKVDVDALPDDLRDAIASGVADLASPATTLALIGRDAVVGIRGSVEQVGGETRLTRVGITCALCHSTVDDSFAPGIGHRLDGWPNRDLDPGAIIALSPALDPASRAVYGGWGKGRFDPRFNVDGLDRPVLIPPAYGLAGVRSITYTGDGDEIRYWNRYVAVVEMGGHGRFVEPRLDLDVQNGSDDRVSDKLAALQAYQLSLAAPAPPPGSFDAAAAARGAQLFGGKAGCAGCHAGPLLTDANQRLHPAADSMAEPEMPSYASRSATGQYRSYPAAGLVAAPAVFPRRLGGQPRCGGAALRCPVRAAIDRRRSRRPRRLPEVAVSAG
;
A
#
# COMPACT_ATOMS: atom_id res chain seq x y z
N MET A 1 58.62 -30.81 -73.49
CA MET A 1 59.97 -30.22 -73.50
C MET A 1 60.20 -29.71 -72.09
N SER A 2 60.89 -30.51 -71.27
CA SER A 2 62.32 -30.32 -70.92
C SER A 2 62.49 -29.11 -70.00
N THR A 3 63.15 -29.10 -68.85
CA THR A 3 63.84 -30.04 -67.95
C THR A 3 64.31 -29.17 -66.76
N ASP A 4 64.85 -29.80 -65.70
CA ASP A 4 65.84 -29.26 -64.75
C ASP A 4 65.33 -28.54 -63.48
N ARG A 5 65.51 -29.12 -62.27
CA ARG A 5 66.74 -29.19 -61.40
C ARG A 5 67.16 -27.78 -60.93
N CYS A 6 67.52 -27.48 -59.68
CA CYS A 6 68.06 -28.23 -58.53
C CYS A 6 68.00 -27.34 -57.25
N MET A 7 67.96 -27.98 -56.07
CA MET A 7 68.71 -27.73 -54.79
C MET A 7 69.03 -26.27 -54.34
N GLU A 8 68.95 -25.82 -53.08
CA GLU A 8 68.91 -26.51 -51.78
C GLU A 8 68.70 -25.53 -50.59
N SER A 9 68.14 -26.09 -49.50
CA SER A 9 68.32 -25.72 -48.07
C SER A 9 67.50 -24.55 -47.47
N THR A 10 66.92 -24.62 -46.27
CA THR A 10 67.23 -25.42 -45.06
C THR A 10 65.98 -25.70 -44.20
N TRP A 11 65.98 -26.90 -43.58
CA TRP A 11 65.54 -27.21 -42.19
C TRP A 11 64.04 -27.36 -41.81
N ASN A 12 63.68 -28.65 -41.67
CA ASN A 12 62.85 -29.32 -40.64
C ASN A 12 61.74 -28.58 -39.85
N ARG A 13 60.53 -29.11 -40.09
CA ARG A 13 59.26 -29.12 -39.32
C ARG A 13 59.43 -29.72 -37.88
N PRO A 14 58.49 -29.55 -36.91
CA PRO A 14 57.04 -29.65 -37.14
C PRO A 14 56.04 -28.78 -36.33
N ALA A 15 54.97 -28.44 -37.05
CA ALA A 15 53.56 -28.54 -36.69
C ALA A 15 53.17 -28.49 -35.19
N ARG A 16 52.55 -27.36 -34.81
CA ARG A 16 51.41 -27.37 -33.90
C ARG A 16 50.25 -26.66 -34.59
N ARG A 17 49.26 -27.45 -35.02
CA ARG A 17 47.94 -26.96 -35.44
C ARG A 17 47.26 -26.38 -34.20
N ALA A 18 47.19 -25.06 -34.09
CA ALA A 18 46.27 -24.41 -33.17
C ALA A 18 44.92 -24.30 -33.88
N LEU A 19 44.02 -25.23 -33.55
CA LEU A 19 42.61 -25.14 -33.88
C LEU A 19 42.03 -24.00 -33.03
N ALA A 20 41.87 -22.81 -33.64
CA ALA A 20 41.12 -21.73 -33.01
C ALA A 20 39.64 -22.11 -33.04
N LEU A 21 39.18 -22.76 -31.97
CA LEU A 21 37.77 -22.89 -31.63
C LEU A 21 37.21 -21.48 -31.38
N LEU A 22 36.45 -20.97 -32.35
CA LEU A 22 35.52 -19.87 -32.14
C LEU A 22 34.46 -20.32 -31.13
N VAL A 23 34.73 -20.12 -29.84
CA VAL A 23 33.69 -20.15 -28.81
C VAL A 23 32.90 -18.86 -28.99
N ALA A 24 31.82 -18.92 -29.77
CA ALA A 24 30.76 -17.94 -29.70
C ALA A 24 30.11 -18.08 -28.31
N ALA A 25 30.60 -17.28 -27.36
CA ALA A 25 29.92 -17.08 -26.10
C ALA A 25 28.60 -16.35 -26.39
N GLY A 26 27.53 -17.14 -26.54
CA GLY A 26 26.16 -16.63 -26.49
C GLY A 26 25.92 -16.07 -25.09
N LEU A 27 26.14 -14.77 -24.93
CA LEU A 27 25.55 -14.00 -23.84
C LEU A 27 24.04 -14.00 -24.10
N SER A 28 23.34 -14.98 -23.52
CA SER A 28 21.91 -14.84 -23.22
C SER A 28 21.79 -13.67 -22.24
N ALA A 29 21.67 -12.46 -22.79
CA ALA A 29 21.13 -11.34 -22.06
C ALA A 29 19.68 -11.72 -21.70
N CYS A 30 19.43 -12.01 -20.43
CA CYS A 30 18.09 -11.91 -19.87
C CYS A 30 17.73 -10.41 -19.88
N GLY A 31 17.39 -9.89 -21.06
CA GLY A 31 17.13 -8.49 -21.32
C GLY A 31 15.65 -8.19 -21.23
N GLY A 32 15.22 -7.62 -20.10
CA GLY A 32 14.21 -6.57 -20.16
C GLY A 32 14.95 -5.27 -20.43
N SER A 33 14.54 -4.53 -21.44
CA SER A 33 15.06 -3.18 -21.66
C SER A 33 14.51 -2.22 -20.60
N ALA A 34 15.18 -1.10 -20.33
CA ALA A 34 14.66 -0.08 -19.42
C ALA A 34 13.27 0.44 -19.85
N ASP A 35 13.00 0.42 -21.16
CA ASP A 35 11.71 0.78 -21.73
C ASP A 35 10.62 -0.25 -21.39
N ASP A 36 10.95 -1.55 -21.34
CA ASP A 36 10.03 -2.60 -20.92
C ASP A 36 9.64 -2.46 -19.43
N ASP A 37 10.60 -2.06 -18.59
CA ASP A 37 10.35 -1.83 -17.15
C ASP A 37 9.48 -0.59 -16.93
N ALA A 38 9.74 0.51 -17.66
CA ALA A 38 8.91 1.70 -17.60
C ALA A 38 7.47 1.45 -18.06
N ALA A 39 7.28 0.70 -19.15
CA ALA A 39 5.97 0.31 -19.65
C ALA A 39 5.21 -0.57 -18.65
N ARG A 40 5.90 -1.52 -18.01
CA ARG A 40 5.31 -2.39 -16.98
C ARG A 40 4.89 -1.59 -15.73
N ILE A 41 5.70 -0.63 -15.29
CA ILE A 41 5.37 0.26 -14.18
C ILE A 41 4.16 1.13 -14.53
N ALA A 42 4.10 1.67 -15.75
CA ALA A 42 2.95 2.46 -16.21
C ALA A 42 1.67 1.61 -16.24
N GLN A 43 1.73 0.39 -16.75
CA GLN A 43 0.60 -0.55 -16.71
C GLN A 43 0.16 -0.85 -15.27
N GLY A 44 1.12 -1.08 -14.37
CA GLY A 44 0.83 -1.31 -12.95
C GLY A 44 0.16 -0.11 -12.27
N ARG A 45 0.52 1.12 -12.67
CA ARG A 45 -0.15 2.33 -12.20
C ARG A 45 -1.60 2.39 -12.64
N GLU A 46 -1.88 2.08 -13.90
CA GLU A 46 -3.26 2.02 -14.39
C GLU A 46 -4.07 0.97 -13.63
N ILE A 47 -3.50 -0.22 -13.41
CA ILE A 47 -4.15 -1.27 -12.62
C ILE A 47 -4.45 -0.79 -11.19
N PHE A 48 -3.45 -0.22 -10.52
CA PHE A 48 -3.58 0.26 -9.14
C PHE A 48 -4.69 1.33 -8.99
N ARG A 49 -4.80 2.23 -9.98
CA ARG A 49 -5.70 3.38 -9.95
C ARG A 49 -7.12 3.08 -10.40
N PHE A 50 -7.27 2.12 -11.33
CA PHE A 50 -8.47 2.06 -12.15
C PHE A 50 -9.04 0.65 -12.33
N ASP A 51 -8.32 -0.41 -11.97
CA ASP A 51 -8.81 -1.77 -12.14
C ASP A 51 -9.57 -2.25 -10.89
N THR A 52 -10.81 -2.67 -11.13
CA THR A 52 -11.73 -3.22 -10.11
C THR A 52 -11.62 -4.73 -9.97
N PHE A 53 -10.90 -5.40 -10.86
CA PHE A 53 -10.83 -6.86 -10.96
C PHE A 53 -12.21 -7.53 -11.13
N GLY A 54 -13.24 -6.80 -11.57
CA GLY A 54 -14.61 -7.31 -11.65
C GLY A 54 -15.38 -7.26 -10.31
N ASP A 55 -14.87 -6.56 -9.31
CA ASP A 55 -15.50 -6.48 -7.98
C ASP A 55 -16.86 -5.77 -7.97
N GLU A 56 -17.31 -5.20 -9.10
CA GLU A 56 -18.63 -4.62 -9.21
C GLU A 56 -19.73 -5.64 -8.94
N THR A 57 -19.49 -6.94 -9.17
CA THR A 57 -20.44 -8.00 -8.79
C THR A 57 -20.69 -8.05 -7.28
N PHE A 58 -19.65 -7.79 -6.48
CA PHE A 58 -19.80 -7.65 -5.04
C PHE A 58 -20.39 -6.28 -4.68
N TRP A 59 -19.77 -5.19 -5.10
CA TRP A 59 -20.15 -3.83 -4.67
C TRP A 59 -21.52 -3.38 -5.20
N SER A 60 -21.89 -3.79 -6.40
CA SER A 60 -23.18 -3.45 -7.00
C SER A 60 -24.23 -4.51 -6.77
N ASP A 61 -23.97 -5.76 -7.16
CA ASP A 61 -25.05 -6.77 -7.17
C ASP A 61 -25.31 -7.32 -5.76
N THR A 62 -24.27 -7.43 -4.92
CA THR A 62 -24.41 -7.93 -3.54
C THR A 62 -24.68 -6.80 -2.55
N LEU A 63 -23.80 -5.79 -2.48
CA LEU A 63 -23.90 -4.71 -1.52
C LEU A 63 -24.84 -3.58 -1.96
N ARG A 64 -25.24 -3.51 -3.24
CA ARG A 64 -26.17 -2.49 -3.75
C ARG A 64 -25.71 -1.06 -3.47
N MET A 65 -24.39 -0.84 -3.47
CA MET A 65 -23.82 0.47 -3.11
C MET A 65 -24.17 1.55 -4.12
N HIS A 66 -24.31 1.19 -5.40
CA HIS A 66 -24.69 2.11 -6.46
C HIS A 66 -26.02 2.83 -6.17
N GLU A 67 -27.01 2.13 -5.57
CA GLU A 67 -28.30 2.71 -5.21
C GLU A 67 -28.19 3.78 -4.11
N VAL A 68 -27.35 3.54 -3.10
CA VAL A 68 -27.19 4.47 -1.98
C VAL A 68 -26.35 5.68 -2.39
N ILE A 69 -25.31 5.45 -3.19
CA ILE A 69 -24.47 6.53 -3.73
C ILE A 69 -25.34 7.50 -4.53
N GLU A 70 -26.15 6.95 -5.45
CA GLU A 70 -26.99 7.76 -6.32
C GLU A 70 -28.05 8.58 -5.58
N THR A 71 -28.58 8.05 -4.49
CA THR A 71 -29.72 8.68 -3.79
C THR A 71 -29.33 9.52 -2.59
N SER A 72 -28.19 9.23 -1.96
CA SER A 72 -27.93 9.66 -0.58
C SER A 72 -26.50 10.13 -0.30
N VAL A 73 -25.58 10.08 -1.28
CA VAL A 73 -24.18 10.46 -1.08
C VAL A 73 -23.83 11.65 -1.96
N ASP A 74 -23.81 12.83 -1.35
CA ASP A 74 -23.27 14.05 -1.96
C ASP A 74 -21.73 14.17 -1.77
N PRO A 75 -21.06 15.09 -2.48
CA PRO A 75 -19.61 15.28 -2.34
C PRO A 75 -19.16 15.62 -0.92
N GLN A 76 -19.94 16.38 -0.14
CA GLN A 76 -19.58 16.71 1.24
C GLN A 76 -19.54 15.46 2.13
N THR A 77 -20.54 14.60 1.99
CA THR A 77 -20.64 13.31 2.69
C THR A 77 -19.51 12.38 2.27
N ALA A 78 -19.23 12.29 0.97
CA ALA A 78 -18.10 11.53 0.43
C ALA A 78 -16.75 11.96 1.02
N LEU A 79 -16.47 13.27 1.04
CA LEU A 79 -15.26 13.83 1.64
C LEU A 79 -15.22 13.60 3.17
N ALA A 80 -16.37 13.68 3.85
CA ALA A 80 -16.45 13.49 5.30
C ALA A 80 -16.07 12.07 5.74
N VAL A 81 -16.39 11.05 4.93
CA VAL A 81 -15.95 9.66 5.12
C VAL A 81 -14.57 9.37 4.50
N GLY A 82 -13.87 10.40 4.03
CA GLY A 82 -12.48 10.33 3.61
C GLY A 82 -12.24 9.86 2.18
N LEU A 83 -13.27 9.83 1.32
CA LEU A 83 -13.04 9.76 -0.13
C LEU A 83 -12.29 11.01 -0.58
N LYS A 84 -11.44 10.86 -1.60
CA LYS A 84 -10.60 11.93 -2.13
C LYS A 84 -10.98 12.22 -3.57
N VAL A 85 -10.75 13.45 -4.01
CA VAL A 85 -11.00 13.88 -5.39
C VAL A 85 -9.68 14.30 -6.04
N ASP A 86 -9.38 13.71 -7.18
CA ASP A 86 -8.23 14.06 -8.01
C ASP A 86 -8.51 15.34 -8.80
N VAL A 87 -7.78 16.42 -8.48
CA VAL A 87 -7.96 17.72 -9.12
C VAL A 87 -7.56 17.70 -10.60
N ASP A 88 -6.71 16.77 -11.02
CA ASP A 88 -6.25 16.64 -12.41
C ASP A 88 -7.32 16.03 -13.32
N ALA A 89 -8.31 15.34 -12.74
CA ALA A 89 -9.46 14.78 -13.45
C ALA A 89 -10.64 15.77 -13.57
N LEU A 90 -10.59 16.91 -12.87
CA LEU A 90 -11.65 17.92 -12.89
C LEU A 90 -11.48 18.87 -14.09
N PRO A 91 -12.55 19.14 -14.86
CA PRO A 91 -12.51 20.17 -15.89
C PRO A 91 -12.42 21.58 -15.27
N ASP A 92 -11.87 22.53 -16.03
CA ASP A 92 -11.59 23.90 -15.57
C ASP A 92 -12.81 24.60 -14.98
N ASP A 93 -13.97 24.45 -15.62
CA ASP A 93 -15.23 25.04 -15.18
C ASP A 93 -15.70 24.51 -13.81
N LEU A 94 -15.55 23.20 -13.56
CA LEU A 94 -15.86 22.61 -12.27
C LEU A 94 -14.86 23.05 -11.19
N ARG A 95 -13.57 23.19 -11.54
CA ARG A 95 -12.57 23.76 -10.61
C ARG A 95 -12.95 25.19 -10.24
N ASP A 96 -13.27 26.04 -11.21
CA ASP A 96 -13.68 27.41 -10.96
C ASP A 96 -14.97 27.48 -10.13
N ALA A 97 -15.94 26.60 -10.40
CA ALA A 97 -17.20 26.51 -9.63
C ALA A 97 -16.95 26.08 -8.17
N ILE A 98 -16.05 25.13 -7.92
CA ILE A 98 -15.69 24.72 -6.56
C ILE A 98 -14.93 25.85 -5.85
N ALA A 99 -13.95 26.47 -6.51
CA ALA A 99 -13.14 27.55 -5.94
C ALA A 99 -13.96 28.80 -5.60
N SER A 100 -14.99 29.10 -6.40
CA SER A 100 -15.93 30.19 -6.16
C SER A 100 -17.06 29.85 -5.18
N GLY A 101 -17.16 28.60 -4.72
CA GLY A 101 -18.21 28.13 -3.82
C GLY A 101 -19.60 28.04 -4.46
N VAL A 102 -19.67 28.02 -5.80
CA VAL A 102 -20.91 27.97 -6.57
C VAL A 102 -21.29 26.53 -6.95
N ALA A 103 -20.33 25.60 -6.93
CA ALA A 103 -20.60 24.19 -7.16
C ALA A 103 -21.55 23.63 -6.09
N ASP A 104 -22.61 22.93 -6.52
CA ASP A 104 -23.52 22.24 -5.62
C ASP A 104 -22.88 20.95 -5.09
N LEU A 105 -22.25 21.05 -3.92
CA LEU A 105 -21.63 19.92 -3.23
C LEU A 105 -22.60 19.19 -2.28
N ALA A 106 -23.88 19.55 -2.30
CA ALA A 106 -24.95 18.91 -1.52
C ALA A 106 -25.87 18.04 -2.39
N SER A 107 -25.50 17.82 -3.66
CA SER A 107 -26.27 17.01 -4.61
C SER A 107 -25.56 15.69 -4.94
N PRO A 108 -26.24 14.54 -4.80
CA PRO A 108 -25.75 13.25 -5.29
C PRO A 108 -25.44 13.23 -6.80
N ALA A 109 -26.12 14.06 -7.60
CA ALA A 109 -25.83 14.18 -9.03
C ALA A 109 -24.39 14.68 -9.29
N THR A 110 -23.86 15.54 -8.40
CA THR A 110 -22.47 15.99 -8.46
C THR A 110 -21.51 14.83 -8.16
N THR A 111 -21.83 13.95 -7.21
CA THR A 111 -21.06 12.73 -6.96
C THR A 111 -21.01 11.83 -8.19
N LEU A 112 -22.14 11.63 -8.86
CA LEU A 112 -22.21 10.83 -10.09
C LEU A 112 -21.38 11.45 -11.22
N ALA A 113 -21.42 12.77 -11.37
CA ALA A 113 -20.61 13.48 -12.35
C ALA A 113 -19.10 13.32 -12.07
N LEU A 114 -18.69 13.31 -10.81
CA LEU A 114 -17.29 13.05 -10.42
C LEU A 114 -16.87 11.59 -10.66
N ILE A 115 -17.75 10.63 -10.33
CA ILE A 115 -17.49 9.20 -10.57
C ILE A 115 -17.38 8.91 -12.07
N GLY A 116 -18.28 9.45 -12.89
CA GLY A 116 -18.25 9.27 -14.36
C GLY A 116 -17.02 9.89 -15.04
N ARG A 117 -16.20 10.65 -14.30
CA ARG A 117 -14.92 11.24 -14.74
C ARG A 117 -13.71 10.58 -14.13
N ASP A 118 -13.90 9.50 -13.37
CA ASP A 118 -12.83 8.85 -12.61
C ASP A 118 -12.10 9.81 -11.64
N ALA A 119 -12.79 10.87 -11.19
CA ALA A 119 -12.22 11.89 -10.32
C ALA A 119 -12.25 11.48 -8.84
N VAL A 120 -13.17 10.59 -8.44
CA VAL A 120 -13.19 10.05 -7.07
C VAL A 120 -12.12 8.97 -6.95
N VAL A 121 -11.07 9.25 -6.19
CA VAL A 121 -9.89 8.38 -6.10
C VAL A 121 -10.29 7.00 -5.60
N GLY A 122 -10.08 6.01 -6.46
CA GLY A 122 -10.25 4.60 -6.14
C GLY A 122 -11.67 4.06 -6.28
N ILE A 123 -12.64 4.87 -6.73
CA ILE A 123 -13.99 4.43 -7.09
C ILE A 123 -14.11 4.42 -8.61
N ARG A 124 -14.60 3.31 -9.18
CA ARG A 124 -14.98 3.21 -10.59
C ARG A 124 -16.47 3.00 -10.70
N GLY A 125 -17.13 3.68 -11.64
CA GLY A 125 -18.56 3.49 -11.85
C GLY A 125 -19.00 3.66 -13.29
N SER A 126 -20.05 2.93 -13.64
CA SER A 126 -20.76 3.09 -14.91
C SER A 126 -21.93 4.06 -14.71
N VAL A 127 -21.79 5.26 -15.26
CA VAL A 127 -22.84 6.30 -15.20
C VAL A 127 -23.52 6.39 -16.56
N GLU A 128 -24.83 6.13 -16.58
CA GLU A 128 -25.61 5.95 -17.81
C GLU A 128 -26.89 6.79 -17.79
N GLN A 129 -27.46 7.06 -18.97
CA GLN A 129 -28.81 7.63 -19.09
C GLN A 129 -29.83 6.50 -19.20
N VAL A 130 -30.65 6.32 -18.15
CA VAL A 130 -31.71 5.30 -18.11
C VAL A 130 -33.04 6.00 -17.94
N GLY A 131 -33.93 5.88 -18.94
CA GLY A 131 -35.24 6.52 -18.89
C GLY A 131 -35.22 8.06 -18.89
N GLY A 132 -34.11 8.68 -19.34
CA GLY A 132 -33.92 10.14 -19.30
C GLY A 132 -33.32 10.66 -17.99
N GLU A 133 -32.92 9.78 -17.09
CA GLU A 133 -32.28 10.10 -15.82
C GLU A 133 -30.85 9.56 -15.78
N THR A 134 -29.95 10.33 -15.15
CA THR A 134 -28.57 9.89 -14.92
C THR A 134 -28.55 8.88 -13.78
N ARG A 135 -28.09 7.66 -14.04
CA ARG A 135 -28.06 6.54 -13.09
C ARG A 135 -26.64 6.00 -12.94
N LEU A 136 -26.28 5.59 -11.72
CA LEU A 136 -25.08 4.81 -11.47
C LEU A 136 -25.45 3.33 -11.53
N THR A 137 -25.17 2.66 -12.66
CA THR A 137 -25.61 1.28 -12.89
C THR A 137 -24.68 0.26 -12.27
N ARG A 138 -23.38 0.57 -12.18
CA ARG A 138 -22.37 -0.24 -11.53
C ARG A 138 -21.36 0.63 -10.80
N VAL A 139 -20.83 0.11 -9.71
CA VAL A 139 -19.73 0.69 -8.93
C VAL A 139 -18.83 -0.43 -8.43
N GLY A 140 -17.53 -0.16 -8.43
CA GLY A 140 -16.47 -1.01 -7.89
C GLY A 140 -15.38 -0.16 -7.25
N ILE A 141 -14.43 -0.82 -6.59
CA ILE A 141 -13.34 -0.13 -5.91
C ILE A 141 -11.99 -0.57 -6.48
N THR A 142 -10.92 0.12 -6.14
CA THR A 142 -9.56 -0.22 -6.60
C THR A 142 -8.57 -0.14 -5.44
N CYS A 143 -7.33 -0.56 -5.66
CA CYS A 143 -6.26 -0.44 -4.66
C CYS A 143 -6.07 1.01 -4.19
N ALA A 144 -6.29 1.99 -5.08
CA ALA A 144 -6.10 3.39 -4.80
C ALA A 144 -7.05 3.96 -3.74
N LEU A 145 -8.21 3.34 -3.49
CA LEU A 145 -9.18 3.81 -2.49
C LEU A 145 -8.53 3.90 -1.10
N CYS A 146 -7.85 2.83 -0.69
CA CYS A 146 -7.17 2.72 0.60
C CYS A 146 -5.72 3.22 0.54
N HIS A 147 -5.03 3.02 -0.59
CA HIS A 147 -3.59 3.25 -0.70
C HIS A 147 -3.20 4.50 -1.48
N SER A 148 -4.12 5.47 -1.63
CA SER A 148 -3.79 6.81 -2.13
C SER A 148 -4.47 7.89 -1.29
N THR A 149 -3.85 9.05 -1.22
CA THR A 149 -4.49 10.29 -0.75
C THR A 149 -4.27 11.39 -1.79
N VAL A 150 -4.65 12.62 -1.48
CA VAL A 150 -4.29 13.82 -2.24
C VAL A 150 -3.48 14.78 -1.35
N ASP A 151 -2.81 15.73 -1.98
CA ASP A 151 -1.97 16.73 -1.31
C ASP A 151 -2.75 17.94 -0.74
N ASP A 152 -4.08 17.94 -0.85
CA ASP A 152 -4.99 19.02 -0.43
C ASP A 152 -4.64 20.41 -1.02
N SER A 153 -3.92 20.45 -2.15
CA SER A 153 -3.46 21.70 -2.79
C SER A 153 -4.60 22.57 -3.33
N PHE A 154 -5.78 21.99 -3.57
CA PHE A 154 -6.94 22.70 -4.10
C PHE A 154 -7.98 22.99 -3.01
N ALA A 155 -8.37 21.97 -2.24
CA ALA A 155 -9.24 22.08 -1.07
C ALA A 155 -9.02 20.86 -0.14
N PRO A 156 -9.47 20.88 1.13
CA PRO A 156 -9.38 19.69 1.97
C PRO A 156 -10.04 18.47 1.33
N GLY A 157 -9.27 17.42 1.06
CA GLY A 157 -9.69 16.20 0.36
C GLY A 157 -9.70 16.30 -1.17
N ILE A 158 -9.24 17.41 -1.75
CA ILE A 158 -9.16 17.64 -3.20
C ILE A 158 -7.76 18.17 -3.56
N GLY A 159 -7.05 17.47 -4.44
CA GLY A 159 -5.69 17.84 -4.83
C GLY A 159 -5.04 16.85 -5.78
N HIS A 160 -3.74 16.95 -5.94
CA HIS A 160 -2.97 16.03 -6.77
C HIS A 160 -2.80 14.69 -6.07
N ARG A 161 -2.97 13.60 -6.83
CA ARG A 161 -2.94 12.24 -6.30
C ARG A 161 -1.56 11.84 -5.78
N LEU A 162 -1.55 11.28 -4.58
CA LEU A 162 -0.39 10.72 -3.89
C LEU A 162 -0.57 9.20 -3.72
N ASP A 163 -0.11 8.42 -4.70
CA ASP A 163 -0.19 6.96 -4.66
C ASP A 163 0.82 6.35 -3.68
N GLY A 164 0.45 5.25 -3.03
CA GLY A 164 1.26 4.56 -2.03
C GLY A 164 1.08 5.12 -0.61
N TRP A 165 0.54 6.32 -0.50
CA TRP A 165 0.21 6.95 0.78
C TRP A 165 -1.08 6.36 1.34
N PRO A 166 -1.10 5.89 2.60
CA PRO A 166 -2.30 5.31 3.17
C PRO A 166 -3.36 6.41 3.39
N ASN A 167 -4.58 6.20 2.90
CA ASN A 167 -5.69 7.10 3.16
C ASN A 167 -6.12 6.96 4.62
N ARG A 168 -5.59 7.84 5.48
CA ARG A 168 -5.88 7.84 6.92
C ARG A 168 -7.21 8.48 7.28
N ASP A 169 -7.83 9.18 6.34
CA ASP A 169 -9.13 9.81 6.53
C ASP A 169 -10.29 8.90 6.15
N LEU A 170 -10.04 7.92 5.26
CA LEU A 170 -11.03 6.96 4.78
C LEU A 170 -11.65 6.20 5.94
N ASP A 171 -12.97 6.09 5.95
CA ASP A 171 -13.73 5.23 6.86
C ASP A 171 -14.38 4.08 6.06
N PRO A 172 -13.64 2.98 5.77
CA PRO A 172 -14.19 1.86 5.01
C PRO A 172 -15.42 1.26 5.68
N GLY A 173 -15.41 1.20 7.01
CA GLY A 173 -16.50 0.65 7.80
C GLY A 173 -17.77 1.49 7.67
N ALA A 174 -17.68 2.82 7.81
CA ALA A 174 -18.82 3.70 7.60
C ALA A 174 -19.36 3.62 6.16
N ILE A 175 -18.49 3.49 5.15
CA ILE A 175 -18.90 3.34 3.75
C ILE A 175 -19.64 2.02 3.54
N ILE A 176 -19.08 0.89 3.97
CA ILE A 176 -19.70 -0.43 3.82
C ILE A 176 -21.04 -0.47 4.57
N ALA A 177 -21.12 0.15 5.75
CA ALA A 177 -22.32 0.23 6.58
C ALA A 177 -23.52 0.91 5.91
N LEU A 178 -23.29 1.72 4.86
CA LEU A 178 -24.36 2.33 4.06
C LEU A 178 -25.15 1.30 3.25
N SER A 179 -24.58 0.12 2.97
CA SER A 179 -25.22 -0.90 2.17
C SER A 179 -26.59 -1.31 2.74
N PRO A 180 -27.66 -1.33 1.91
CA PRO A 180 -28.97 -1.80 2.32
C PRO A 180 -29.03 -3.33 2.45
N ALA A 181 -28.03 -4.05 1.92
CA ALA A 181 -27.95 -5.50 2.00
C ALA A 181 -27.45 -6.01 3.36
N LEU A 182 -26.89 -5.13 4.20
CA LEU A 182 -26.35 -5.52 5.50
C LEU A 182 -27.45 -5.62 6.57
N ASP A 183 -27.37 -6.69 7.36
CA ASP A 183 -28.14 -6.81 8.59
C ASP A 183 -27.62 -5.83 9.67
N PRO A 184 -28.44 -5.53 10.70
CA PRO A 184 -28.07 -4.58 11.74
C PRO A 184 -26.81 -4.95 12.53
N ALA A 185 -26.51 -6.23 12.73
CA ALA A 185 -25.34 -6.66 13.49
C ALA A 185 -24.05 -6.44 12.68
N SER A 186 -24.05 -6.84 11.40
CA SER A 186 -22.94 -6.56 10.48
C SER A 186 -22.68 -5.07 10.35
N ARG A 187 -23.74 -4.26 10.21
CA ARG A 187 -23.63 -2.79 10.15
C ARG A 187 -22.99 -2.19 11.41
N ALA A 188 -23.32 -2.71 12.58
CA ALA A 188 -22.75 -2.24 13.84
C ALA A 188 -21.24 -2.55 13.95
N VAL A 189 -20.80 -3.70 13.44
CA VAL A 189 -19.37 -4.05 13.40
C VAL A 189 -18.61 -3.09 12.49
N TYR A 190 -19.04 -2.94 11.23
CA TYR A 190 -18.39 -2.03 10.29
C TYR A 190 -18.37 -0.59 10.81
N GLY A 191 -19.46 -0.10 11.39
CA GLY A 191 -19.53 1.23 11.99
C GLY A 191 -18.56 1.46 13.16
N GLY A 192 -17.98 0.39 13.74
CA GLY A 192 -17.01 0.45 14.82
C GLY A 192 -15.55 0.63 14.36
N TRP A 193 -15.24 0.48 13.07
CA TRP A 193 -13.86 0.46 12.59
C TRP A 193 -13.15 1.81 12.65
N GLY A 194 -13.85 2.85 12.21
CA GLY A 194 -13.37 4.22 12.17
C GLY A 194 -12.28 4.50 11.12
N LYS A 195 -11.91 5.78 11.03
CA LYS A 195 -11.02 6.30 10.00
C LYS A 195 -9.62 5.68 9.99
N GLY A 196 -9.12 5.44 8.78
CA GLY A 196 -7.79 4.93 8.47
C GLY A 196 -7.59 3.47 8.84
N ARG A 197 -8.67 2.74 9.13
CA ARG A 197 -8.64 1.37 9.63
C ARG A 197 -9.51 0.44 8.81
N PHE A 198 -9.06 -0.80 8.73
CA PHE A 198 -9.73 -1.87 8.02
C PHE A 198 -9.35 -3.19 8.69
N ASP A 199 -10.29 -4.11 8.86
CA ASP A 199 -9.96 -5.48 9.25
C ASP A 199 -9.92 -6.37 8.01
N PRO A 200 -8.72 -6.69 7.49
CA PRO A 200 -8.58 -7.48 6.28
C PRO A 200 -8.87 -8.97 6.48
N ARG A 201 -9.42 -9.40 7.61
CA ARG A 201 -9.76 -10.80 7.87
C ARG A 201 -11.19 -10.98 8.37
N PHE A 202 -11.93 -9.89 8.60
CA PHE A 202 -13.26 -9.95 9.19
C PHE A 202 -14.27 -10.75 8.33
N ASN A 203 -14.25 -10.54 7.02
CA ASN A 203 -15.00 -11.30 6.02
C ASN A 203 -14.65 -12.81 5.97
N VAL A 204 -13.49 -13.21 6.50
CA VAL A 204 -13.00 -14.59 6.49
C VAL A 204 -13.32 -15.31 7.80
N ASP A 205 -13.01 -14.70 8.94
CA ASP A 205 -13.09 -15.35 10.25
C ASP A 205 -14.17 -14.77 11.19
N GLY A 206 -14.83 -13.69 10.80
CA GLY A 206 -15.87 -13.01 11.58
C GLY A 206 -15.35 -12.29 12.83
N LEU A 207 -14.04 -12.20 13.04
CA LEU A 207 -13.42 -11.55 14.17
C LEU A 207 -13.17 -10.07 13.87
N ASP A 208 -13.54 -9.18 14.80
CA ASP A 208 -13.42 -7.73 14.63
C ASP A 208 -12.18 -7.16 15.34
N ARG A 209 -11.14 -6.86 14.56
CA ARG A 209 -9.91 -6.19 14.98
C ARG A 209 -9.32 -5.36 13.83
N PRO A 210 -9.86 -4.15 13.58
CA PRO A 210 -9.43 -3.32 12.46
C PRO A 210 -8.05 -2.71 12.72
N VAL A 211 -7.13 -2.93 11.78
CA VAL A 211 -5.76 -2.43 11.80
C VAL A 211 -5.62 -1.18 10.93
N LEU A 212 -4.54 -0.44 11.14
CA LEU A 212 -4.23 0.75 10.38
C LEU A 212 -3.85 0.40 8.93
N ILE A 213 -4.53 0.99 7.93
CA ILE A 213 -4.20 0.85 6.49
C ILE A 213 -2.70 1.10 6.27
N PRO A 214 -1.87 0.13 5.85
CA PRO A 214 -0.44 0.34 5.76
C PRO A 214 -0.06 1.25 4.57
N PRO A 215 1.06 1.97 4.65
CA PRO A 215 1.66 2.56 3.45
C PRO A 215 2.04 1.46 2.45
N ALA A 216 1.80 1.74 1.18
CA ALA A 216 2.19 0.87 0.05
C ALA A 216 3.45 1.39 -0.68
N TYR A 217 4.07 2.47 -0.19
CA TYR A 217 5.39 2.92 -0.61
C TYR A 217 6.53 2.26 0.18
N GLY A 218 7.76 2.40 -0.29
CA GLY A 218 8.97 2.05 0.45
C GLY A 218 9.16 0.54 0.64
N LEU A 219 8.49 -0.27 -0.19
CA LEU A 219 8.55 -1.74 -0.12
C LEU A 219 9.63 -2.34 -1.02
N ALA A 220 10.32 -1.53 -1.83
CA ALA A 220 11.44 -1.97 -2.65
C ALA A 220 12.49 -2.71 -1.80
N GLY A 221 12.73 -3.98 -2.15
CA GLY A 221 13.70 -4.83 -1.44
C GLY A 221 13.21 -5.40 -0.11
N VAL A 222 11.95 -5.21 0.29
CA VAL A 222 11.34 -5.83 1.48
C VAL A 222 10.61 -7.12 1.08
N ARG A 223 10.94 -8.26 1.69
CA ARG A 223 10.35 -9.58 1.38
C ARG A 223 9.02 -9.82 2.08
N SER A 224 8.99 -9.66 3.40
CA SER A 224 7.76 -9.78 4.19
C SER A 224 7.01 -8.45 4.15
N ILE A 225 5.89 -8.38 3.44
CA ILE A 225 5.25 -7.10 3.07
C ILE A 225 3.98 -6.78 3.85
N THR A 226 3.22 -7.77 4.32
CA THR A 226 2.10 -7.55 5.25
C THR A 226 2.63 -7.28 6.67
N TYR A 227 1.86 -6.67 7.58
CA TYR A 227 2.32 -6.48 8.97
C TYR A 227 2.76 -7.79 9.63
N THR A 228 2.12 -8.89 9.28
CA THR A 228 2.40 -10.22 9.83
C THR A 228 3.41 -11.01 9.01
N GLY A 229 3.85 -10.49 7.86
CA GLY A 229 4.80 -11.17 6.99
C GLY A 229 4.22 -12.36 6.22
N ASP A 230 2.90 -12.41 6.06
CA ASP A 230 2.22 -13.37 5.20
C ASP A 230 2.66 -13.16 3.74
N GLY A 231 3.15 -14.24 3.12
CA GLY A 231 3.65 -14.26 1.75
C GLY A 231 5.09 -13.75 1.62
N ASP A 232 5.75 -14.18 0.53
CA ASP A 232 7.15 -13.84 0.25
C ASP A 232 7.31 -12.65 -0.72
N GLU A 233 6.21 -12.19 -1.34
CA GLU A 233 6.17 -11.13 -2.34
C GLU A 233 4.84 -10.35 -2.29
N ILE A 234 4.83 -9.12 -2.80
CA ILE A 234 3.63 -8.25 -2.78
C ILE A 234 2.46 -8.87 -3.53
N ARG A 235 2.72 -9.59 -4.62
CA ARG A 235 1.66 -10.26 -5.39
C ARG A 235 0.79 -11.22 -4.58
N TYR A 236 1.31 -11.84 -3.52
CA TYR A 236 0.52 -12.67 -2.61
C TYR A 236 -0.59 -11.83 -1.96
N TRP A 237 -0.20 -10.69 -1.38
CA TRP A 237 -1.14 -9.79 -0.72
C TRP A 237 -2.05 -9.07 -1.71
N ASN A 238 -1.55 -8.69 -2.89
CA ASN A 238 -2.39 -8.12 -3.94
C ASN A 238 -3.49 -9.08 -4.36
N ARG A 239 -3.18 -10.39 -4.50
CA ARG A 239 -4.20 -11.40 -4.84
C ARG A 239 -5.19 -11.59 -3.70
N TYR A 240 -4.71 -11.64 -2.46
CA TYR A 240 -5.57 -11.70 -1.27
C TYR A 240 -6.54 -10.52 -1.26
N VAL A 241 -6.05 -9.28 -1.35
CA VAL A 241 -6.88 -8.09 -1.32
C VAL A 241 -7.83 -8.03 -2.51
N ALA A 242 -7.35 -8.28 -3.73
CA ALA A 242 -8.19 -8.20 -4.93
C ALA A 242 -9.33 -9.23 -4.92
N VAL A 243 -9.06 -10.48 -4.50
CA VAL A 243 -10.08 -11.55 -4.51
C VAL A 243 -10.90 -11.53 -3.23
N VAL A 244 -10.26 -11.61 -2.06
CA VAL A 244 -10.91 -11.86 -0.77
C VAL A 244 -11.56 -10.59 -0.23
N GLU A 245 -10.85 -9.45 -0.26
CA GLU A 245 -11.32 -8.21 0.38
C GLU A 245 -12.17 -7.35 -0.55
N MET A 246 -11.73 -7.17 -1.79
CA MET A 246 -12.43 -6.33 -2.78
C MET A 246 -13.62 -7.08 -3.39
N GLY A 247 -13.55 -8.41 -3.53
CA GLY A 247 -14.57 -9.22 -4.21
C GLY A 247 -14.32 -9.42 -5.71
N GLY A 248 -13.10 -9.13 -6.19
CA GLY A 248 -12.71 -9.30 -7.58
C GLY A 248 -12.69 -10.76 -8.03
N HIS A 249 -12.90 -10.97 -9.33
CA HIS A 249 -13.03 -12.30 -9.93
C HIS A 249 -11.69 -13.04 -10.00
N GLY A 250 -11.63 -14.22 -9.40
CA GLY A 250 -10.44 -15.05 -9.29
C GLY A 250 -10.52 -16.00 -8.10
N ARG A 251 -9.40 -16.69 -7.83
CA ARG A 251 -9.27 -17.65 -6.72
C ARG A 251 -8.13 -17.34 -5.79
N PHE A 252 -8.34 -17.29 -4.48
CA PHE A 252 -7.26 -17.24 -3.50
C PHE A 252 -7.27 -18.51 -2.63
N VAL A 253 -6.12 -19.15 -2.49
CA VAL A 253 -5.94 -20.36 -1.67
C VAL A 253 -4.77 -20.14 -0.71
N GLU A 254 -5.03 -20.26 0.60
CA GLU A 254 -4.02 -20.21 1.65
C GLU A 254 -4.26 -21.35 2.66
N PRO A 255 -3.59 -22.50 2.49
CA PRO A 255 -3.80 -23.67 3.34
C PRO A 255 -3.42 -23.43 4.80
N ARG A 256 -2.50 -22.50 5.10
CA ARG A 256 -2.12 -22.18 6.49
C ARG A 256 -3.25 -21.52 7.28
N LEU A 257 -4.25 -20.98 6.57
CA LEU A 257 -5.43 -20.33 7.14
C LEU A 257 -6.72 -21.11 6.85
N ASP A 258 -6.63 -22.31 6.26
CA ASP A 258 -7.78 -23.09 5.77
C ASP A 258 -8.72 -22.25 4.86
N LEU A 259 -8.11 -21.42 4.00
CA LEU A 259 -8.82 -20.46 3.16
C LEU A 259 -8.80 -20.86 1.68
N ASP A 260 -9.98 -20.94 1.08
CA ASP A 260 -10.18 -21.16 -0.36
C ASP A 260 -11.38 -20.34 -0.83
N VAL A 261 -11.12 -19.18 -1.44
CA VAL A 261 -12.13 -18.21 -1.89
C VAL A 261 -12.10 -18.14 -3.41
N GLN A 262 -13.27 -18.27 -4.04
CA GLN A 262 -13.46 -18.10 -5.48
C GLN A 262 -14.61 -17.11 -5.71
N ASN A 263 -14.33 -16.06 -6.48
CA ASN A 263 -15.34 -15.14 -6.97
C ASN A 263 -15.38 -15.20 -8.50
N GLY A 264 -16.59 -15.19 -9.07
CA GLY A 264 -16.78 -15.37 -10.51
C GLY A 264 -16.31 -16.74 -11.04
N SER A 265 -16.45 -16.94 -12.35
CA SER A 265 -15.96 -18.13 -13.07
C SER A 265 -14.71 -17.86 -13.91
N ASP A 266 -14.26 -16.61 -13.95
CA ASP A 266 -13.08 -16.11 -14.67
C ASP A 266 -12.02 -15.62 -13.69
N ASP A 267 -10.76 -15.54 -14.14
CA ASP A 267 -9.66 -14.95 -13.37
C ASP A 267 -9.28 -13.59 -13.99
N ARG A 268 -9.64 -12.51 -13.30
CA ARG A 268 -9.34 -11.13 -13.70
C ARG A 268 -8.15 -10.54 -12.96
N VAL A 269 -7.45 -11.34 -12.15
CA VAL A 269 -6.40 -10.89 -11.23
C VAL A 269 -5.03 -11.36 -11.68
N SER A 270 -4.86 -12.64 -12.02
CA SER A 270 -3.55 -13.29 -12.23
C SER A 270 -2.62 -12.53 -13.17
N ASP A 271 -3.10 -12.16 -14.36
CA ASP A 271 -2.27 -11.53 -15.39
C ASP A 271 -1.87 -10.08 -15.06
N LYS A 272 -2.48 -9.47 -14.04
CA LYS A 272 -2.23 -8.08 -13.61
C LYS A 272 -1.22 -7.97 -12.48
N LEU A 273 -1.01 -9.06 -11.73
CA LEU A 273 -0.21 -9.05 -10.50
C LEU A 273 1.24 -8.62 -10.72
N ALA A 274 1.86 -9.00 -11.85
CA ALA A 274 3.25 -8.67 -12.14
C ALA A 274 3.45 -7.17 -12.38
N ALA A 275 2.58 -6.54 -13.17
CA ALA A 275 2.63 -5.10 -13.42
C ALA A 275 2.29 -4.30 -12.16
N LEU A 276 1.23 -4.72 -11.44
CA LEU A 276 0.84 -4.09 -10.17
C LEU A 276 1.99 -4.10 -9.14
N GLN A 277 2.65 -5.26 -8.98
CA GLN A 277 3.82 -5.37 -8.09
C GLN A 277 4.96 -4.46 -8.54
N ALA A 278 5.27 -4.40 -9.85
CA ALA A 278 6.32 -3.52 -10.37
C ALA A 278 6.03 -2.05 -10.04
N TYR A 279 4.78 -1.61 -10.19
CA TYR A 279 4.39 -0.25 -9.81
C TYR A 279 4.53 0.01 -8.31
N GLN A 280 3.99 -0.86 -7.46
CA GLN A 280 4.08 -0.67 -6.00
C GLN A 280 5.53 -0.64 -5.49
N LEU A 281 6.40 -1.48 -6.06
CA LEU A 281 7.83 -1.48 -5.72
C LEU A 281 8.55 -0.22 -6.23
N SER A 282 8.00 0.50 -7.22
CA SER A 282 8.55 1.78 -7.68
C SER A 282 8.19 2.98 -6.79
N LEU A 283 7.20 2.83 -5.90
CA LEU A 283 6.75 3.89 -4.99
C LEU A 283 7.77 4.07 -3.86
N ALA A 284 8.58 5.12 -3.94
CA ALA A 284 9.57 5.45 -2.92
C ALA A 284 8.91 6.01 -1.65
N ALA A 285 9.52 5.76 -0.50
CA ALA A 285 9.11 6.42 0.74
C ALA A 285 9.34 7.94 0.62
N PRO A 286 8.39 8.77 1.03
CA PRO A 286 8.51 10.22 0.91
C PRO A 286 9.60 10.77 1.82
N ALA A 287 10.33 11.76 1.30
CA ALA A 287 11.26 12.53 2.10
C ALA A 287 10.51 13.44 3.09
N PRO A 288 11.05 13.71 4.28
CA PRO A 288 10.47 14.71 5.18
C PRO A 288 10.46 16.08 4.49
N PRO A 289 9.39 16.89 4.62
CA PRO A 289 9.35 18.21 4.01
C PRO A 289 10.53 19.08 4.47
N PRO A 290 11.12 19.92 3.59
CA PRO A 290 12.18 20.83 3.99
C PRO A 290 11.78 21.69 5.20
N GLY A 291 12.66 21.78 6.20
CA GLY A 291 12.40 22.54 7.42
C GLY A 291 11.44 21.89 8.43
N SER A 292 10.92 20.68 8.15
CA SER A 292 10.01 19.95 9.07
C SER A 292 10.69 19.36 10.31
N PHE A 293 12.03 19.34 10.37
CA PHE A 293 12.77 18.81 11.50
C PHE A 293 14.07 19.58 11.78
N ASP A 294 14.53 19.54 13.03
CA ASP A 294 15.83 20.07 13.45
C ASP A 294 16.94 19.06 13.14
N ALA A 295 17.86 19.42 12.26
CA ALA A 295 18.94 18.54 11.82
C ALA A 295 19.90 18.12 12.95
N ALA A 296 20.19 19.00 13.90
CA ALA A 296 21.04 18.68 15.04
C ALA A 296 20.35 17.71 16.02
N ALA A 297 19.04 17.86 16.21
CA ALA A 297 18.23 16.93 16.97
C ALA A 297 18.12 15.57 16.28
N ALA A 298 17.94 15.54 14.96
CA ALA A 298 17.92 14.31 14.17
C ALA A 298 19.26 13.56 14.27
N ALA A 299 20.40 14.25 14.19
CA ALA A 299 21.71 13.65 14.36
C ALA A 299 21.90 13.01 15.75
N ARG A 300 21.43 13.65 16.83
CA ARG A 300 21.40 13.05 18.17
C ARG A 300 20.44 11.86 18.23
N GLY A 301 19.31 11.95 17.56
CA GLY A 301 18.33 10.87 17.42
C GLY A 301 18.92 9.63 16.76
N ALA A 302 19.68 9.80 15.68
CA ALA A 302 20.37 8.71 14.98
C ALA A 302 21.36 7.96 15.89
N GLN A 303 22.10 8.68 16.75
CA GLN A 303 23.00 8.06 17.73
C GLN A 303 22.25 7.25 18.79
N LEU A 304 21.08 7.74 19.24
CA LEU A 304 20.24 6.98 20.16
C LEU A 304 19.69 5.73 19.46
N PHE A 305 19.17 5.89 18.25
CA PHE A 305 18.56 4.82 17.44
C PHE A 305 19.53 3.66 17.18
N GLY A 306 20.76 3.97 16.75
CA GLY A 306 21.81 2.99 16.49
C GLY A 306 22.55 2.48 17.74
N GLY A 307 22.32 3.10 18.90
CA GLY A 307 23.04 2.81 20.14
C GLY A 307 22.10 2.54 21.29
N LYS A 308 22.02 3.48 22.24
CA LYS A 308 21.40 3.29 23.56
C LYS A 308 19.92 2.90 23.51
N ALA A 309 19.17 3.32 22.49
CA ALA A 309 17.75 2.97 22.37
C ALA A 309 17.54 1.56 21.80
N GLY A 310 18.56 0.95 21.18
CA GLY A 310 18.50 -0.41 20.65
C GLY A 310 17.56 -0.59 19.45
N CYS A 311 17.06 0.49 18.84
CA CYS A 311 16.11 0.43 17.72
C CYS A 311 16.66 -0.32 16.52
N ALA A 312 17.96 -0.15 16.25
CA ALA A 312 18.67 -0.88 15.21
C ALA A 312 18.75 -2.41 15.44
N GLY A 313 18.32 -2.92 16.61
CA GLY A 313 18.21 -4.37 16.83
C GLY A 313 17.15 -5.05 15.95
N CYS A 314 16.13 -4.30 15.52
CA CYS A 314 15.11 -4.76 14.57
C CYS A 314 15.00 -3.84 13.34
N HIS A 315 15.32 -2.56 13.45
CA HIS A 315 15.27 -1.59 12.36
C HIS A 315 16.67 -1.27 11.82
N ALA A 316 17.37 -2.30 11.33
CA ALA A 316 18.73 -2.19 10.84
C ALA A 316 18.82 -2.09 9.30
N GLY A 317 20.02 -1.75 8.84
CA GLY A 317 20.39 -1.78 7.43
C GLY A 317 19.77 -0.65 6.60
N PRO A 318 20.00 -0.66 5.28
CA PRO A 318 19.58 0.42 4.38
C PRO A 318 18.05 0.65 4.34
N LEU A 319 17.26 -0.39 4.61
CA LEU A 319 15.79 -0.33 4.62
C LEU A 319 15.21 -0.03 6.01
N LEU A 320 16.06 0.09 7.05
CA LEU A 320 15.66 0.27 8.45
C LEU A 320 14.62 -0.77 8.90
N THR A 321 14.86 -2.02 8.55
CA THR A 321 14.04 -3.19 8.87
C THR A 321 14.89 -4.46 8.76
N ASP A 322 14.66 -5.41 9.67
CA ASP A 322 15.15 -6.78 9.61
C ASP A 322 14.10 -7.76 9.04
N ALA A 323 13.01 -7.26 8.44
CA ALA A 323 11.94 -8.07 7.85
C ALA A 323 12.41 -9.02 6.75
N ASN A 324 13.58 -8.76 6.16
CA ASN A 324 14.21 -9.71 5.26
C ASN A 324 14.89 -10.86 6.01
N GLN A 325 15.31 -10.70 7.25
CA GLN A 325 16.08 -11.71 7.98
C GLN A 325 15.19 -12.57 8.86
N ARG A 326 14.17 -11.99 9.48
CA ARG A 326 13.28 -12.68 10.41
C ARG A 326 11.96 -11.93 10.61
N LEU A 327 10.99 -12.68 11.13
CA LEU A 327 9.79 -12.16 11.78
C LEU A 327 9.96 -12.27 13.29
N HIS A 328 9.16 -11.51 14.03
CA HIS A 328 9.22 -11.39 15.48
C HIS A 328 7.95 -11.95 16.13
N PRO A 329 8.06 -12.65 17.28
CA PRO A 329 6.91 -13.08 18.06
C PRO A 329 5.91 -11.95 18.32
N ALA A 330 4.62 -12.28 18.40
CA ALA A 330 3.55 -11.32 18.71
C ALA A 330 3.86 -10.49 19.97
N ALA A 331 4.43 -11.12 21.01
CA ALA A 331 4.79 -10.47 22.27
C ALA A 331 5.85 -9.35 22.16
N ASP A 332 6.59 -9.29 21.04
CA ASP A 332 7.57 -8.23 20.79
C ASP A 332 6.91 -6.97 20.19
N SER A 333 5.66 -7.07 19.73
CA SER A 333 4.88 -5.96 19.20
C SER A 333 4.16 -5.19 20.29
N MET A 334 4.21 -3.86 20.21
CA MET A 334 3.45 -2.97 21.08
C MET A 334 1.93 -3.02 20.84
N ALA A 335 1.48 -3.68 19.77
CA ALA A 335 0.06 -3.92 19.50
C ALA A 335 -0.52 -5.05 20.38
N GLU A 336 0.32 -5.88 20.98
CA GLU A 336 -0.08 -7.09 21.71
C GLU A 336 0.11 -6.96 23.23
N PRO A 337 -0.63 -7.73 24.06
CA PRO A 337 -1.72 -8.62 23.66
C PRO A 337 -3.00 -7.83 23.34
N GLU A 338 -3.64 -8.18 22.22
CA GLU A 338 -4.99 -7.72 21.88
C GLU A 338 -5.96 -8.92 21.73
N MET A 339 -7.26 -8.68 21.84
CA MET A 339 -8.29 -9.74 21.92
C MET A 339 -9.47 -9.45 20.98
N PRO A 340 -9.52 -10.00 19.76
CA PRO A 340 -8.62 -11.03 19.21
C PRO A 340 -7.28 -10.45 18.76
N SER A 341 -6.22 -11.27 18.80
CA SER A 341 -4.87 -10.93 18.29
C SER A 341 -4.86 -10.92 16.77
N TYR A 342 -4.35 -9.84 16.17
CA TYR A 342 -4.20 -9.77 14.72
C TYR A 342 -3.14 -10.74 14.19
N ALA A 343 -2.02 -10.89 14.90
CA ALA A 343 -0.98 -11.85 14.51
C ALA A 343 -1.49 -13.30 14.60
N SER A 344 -2.27 -13.67 15.61
CA SER A 344 -2.76 -15.06 15.73
C SER A 344 -3.72 -15.47 14.61
N ARG A 345 -4.32 -14.49 13.90
CA ARG A 345 -5.21 -14.69 12.75
C ARG A 345 -4.44 -14.78 11.42
N SER A 346 -3.13 -14.62 11.44
CA SER A 346 -2.27 -14.61 10.26
C SER A 346 -1.56 -15.94 10.05
N ALA A 347 -1.09 -16.17 8.82
CA ALA A 347 -0.44 -17.44 8.47
C ALA A 347 0.88 -17.67 9.21
N THR A 348 1.52 -16.61 9.71
CA THR A 348 2.82 -16.68 10.39
C THR A 348 2.71 -16.65 11.91
N GLY A 349 1.62 -16.11 12.47
CA GLY A 349 1.51 -15.87 13.92
C GLY A 349 2.46 -14.80 14.47
N GLN A 350 3.12 -14.02 13.59
CA GLN A 350 4.26 -13.15 13.92
C GLN A 350 4.09 -11.75 13.31
N TYR A 351 5.01 -10.84 13.61
CA TYR A 351 5.08 -9.51 13.00
C TYR A 351 6.42 -9.29 12.30
N ARG A 352 6.40 -8.53 11.21
CA ARG A 352 7.63 -7.96 10.67
C ARG A 352 7.97 -6.64 11.38
N SER A 353 9.25 -6.27 11.38
CA SER A 353 9.63 -4.89 11.65
C SER A 353 9.30 -4.02 10.44
N TYR A 354 8.47 -3.00 10.61
CA TYR A 354 8.10 -2.11 9.49
C TYR A 354 9.29 -1.21 9.08
N PRO A 355 9.59 -1.00 7.78
CA PRO A 355 10.61 -0.05 7.32
C PRO A 355 10.39 1.33 7.94
N ALA A 356 11.40 1.86 8.62
CA ALA A 356 11.25 3.16 9.30
C ALA A 356 11.28 4.37 8.34
N ALA A 357 11.62 4.15 7.06
CA ALA A 357 11.61 5.19 6.05
C ALA A 357 10.18 5.72 5.81
N GLY A 358 10.02 7.05 5.73
CA GLY A 358 8.72 7.69 5.49
C GLY A 358 7.76 7.71 6.69
N LEU A 359 8.18 7.27 7.90
CA LEU A 359 7.32 7.29 9.10
C LEU A 359 6.79 8.69 9.46
N VAL A 360 7.57 9.74 9.20
CA VAL A 360 7.20 11.15 9.48
C VAL A 360 6.03 11.59 8.60
N ALA A 361 5.92 11.02 7.40
CA ALA A 361 4.87 11.30 6.44
C ALA A 361 3.59 10.46 6.69
N ALA A 362 3.68 9.43 7.54
CA ALA A 362 2.57 8.58 7.97
C ALA A 362 2.53 8.48 9.52
N PRO A 363 2.23 9.58 10.25
CA PRO A 363 2.47 9.71 11.69
C PRO A 363 1.67 8.75 12.60
N ALA A 364 0.79 7.91 12.06
CA ALA A 364 0.04 6.90 12.79
C ALA A 364 0.30 5.51 12.19
N VAL A 365 1.41 4.87 12.58
CA VAL A 365 1.70 3.45 12.28
C VAL A 365 1.18 2.51 13.37
N PHE A 366 0.81 3.04 14.55
CA PHE A 366 0.28 2.24 15.66
C PHE A 366 -1.00 2.82 16.27
N PRO A 367 -1.93 1.98 16.78
CA PRO A 367 -3.16 2.43 17.42
C PRO A 367 -2.89 3.37 18.61
N ARG A 368 -3.53 4.54 18.60
CA ARG A 368 -3.65 5.40 19.79
C ARG A 368 -4.66 4.82 20.77
N ARG A 369 -4.35 4.89 22.06
CA ARG A 369 -5.40 5.04 23.08
C ARG A 369 -6.07 6.40 22.85
N LEU A 370 -7.40 6.42 22.81
CA LEU A 370 -8.24 7.60 22.58
C LEU A 370 -7.78 8.80 23.43
N GLY A 371 -7.56 9.97 22.79
CA GLY A 371 -7.53 11.27 23.49
C GLY A 371 -6.23 12.11 23.53
N GLY A 372 -5.49 12.30 22.43
CA GLY A 372 -4.43 13.34 22.40
C GLY A 372 -3.96 13.74 21.00
N GLN A 373 -3.53 14.98 20.77
CA GLN A 373 -3.06 15.55 19.48
C GLN A 373 -1.82 14.85 18.88
N PRO A 374 -1.56 14.93 17.54
CA PRO A 374 -0.45 14.27 16.86
C PRO A 374 0.87 14.71 17.48
N ARG A 375 1.59 13.75 18.07
CA ARG A 375 2.92 13.94 18.62
C ARG A 375 3.69 12.63 18.48
N CYS A 376 4.81 12.65 17.77
CA CYS A 376 5.77 11.54 17.75
C CYS A 376 6.35 11.29 19.16
N GLY A 377 6.19 12.22 20.11
CA GLY A 377 6.69 12.11 21.48
C GLY A 377 5.99 11.09 22.40
N GLY A 378 4.96 10.36 21.96
CA GLY A 378 4.22 9.39 22.78
C GLY A 378 4.76 7.95 22.74
N ALA A 379 5.50 7.58 21.68
CA ALA A 379 6.04 6.25 21.49
C ALA A 379 7.49 6.16 22.00
N ALA A 380 7.72 6.48 23.27
CA ALA A 380 8.93 6.05 23.93
C ALA A 380 8.83 4.52 24.12
N LEU A 381 9.32 3.77 23.13
CA LEU A 381 9.49 2.32 23.13
C LEU A 381 10.13 1.88 24.45
N ARG A 382 9.33 1.35 25.39
CA ARG A 382 9.87 0.55 26.49
C ARG A 382 10.05 -0.86 25.96
N CYS A 383 11.20 -1.09 25.35
CA CYS A 383 11.73 -2.44 25.20
C CYS A 383 12.01 -2.99 26.61
N PRO A 384 11.48 -4.15 27.02
CA PRO A 384 11.70 -4.68 28.36
C PRO A 384 13.09 -5.34 28.43
N VAL A 385 14.16 -4.54 28.44
CA VAL A 385 15.44 -5.04 28.94
C VAL A 385 15.32 -5.06 30.47
N ARG A 386 15.10 -6.27 31.02
CA ARG A 386 15.27 -6.52 32.46
C ARG A 386 16.65 -6.01 32.89
N ALA A 387 16.68 -4.89 33.59
CA ALA A 387 17.81 -4.49 34.40
C ALA A 387 17.28 -4.02 35.76
N ALA A 388 17.50 -4.86 36.77
CA ALA A 388 17.44 -4.44 38.15
C ALA A 388 18.46 -3.30 38.36
N ILE A 389 18.04 -2.20 39.00
CA ILE A 389 18.83 -1.37 39.93
C ILE A 389 17.95 -0.23 40.48
N ASP A 390 17.74 -0.34 41.80
CA ASP A 390 17.58 0.66 42.85
C ASP A 390 16.57 1.82 42.77
N ARG A 391 15.79 1.92 43.85
CA ARG A 391 14.81 2.97 44.15
C ARG A 391 15.56 4.15 44.77
N ARG A 392 15.40 5.38 44.24
CA ARG A 392 15.10 6.60 45.03
C ARG A 392 15.04 7.88 44.18
N ARG A 393 13.99 8.65 44.50
CA ARG A 393 13.83 10.12 44.49
C ARG A 393 13.31 10.84 43.23
N SER A 394 12.11 11.38 43.46
CA SER A 394 11.36 12.45 42.81
C SER A 394 12.16 13.61 42.20
N ARG A 395 11.71 14.08 41.02
CA ARG A 395 11.50 15.51 40.69
C ARG A 395 10.70 15.66 39.37
N ARG A 396 9.94 16.76 39.30
CA ARG A 396 8.89 17.17 38.34
C ARG A 396 9.17 16.94 36.83
N PRO A 397 8.12 16.82 35.97
CA PRO A 397 8.29 16.57 34.55
C PRO A 397 8.77 17.83 33.79
N ARG A 398 9.87 17.71 33.05
CA ARG A 398 10.25 18.63 31.97
C ARG A 398 9.74 18.04 30.64
N ARG A 399 9.20 18.89 29.77
CA ARG A 399 8.77 18.55 28.41
C ARG A 399 9.94 17.95 27.62
N LEU A 400 9.71 16.81 26.97
CA LEU A 400 10.66 16.13 26.08
C LEU A 400 10.50 16.66 24.64
N PRO A 401 11.58 16.90 23.89
CA PRO A 401 11.52 17.26 22.47
C PRO A 401 11.33 16.02 21.57
N GLU A 402 10.62 16.18 20.46
CA GLU A 402 10.31 15.14 19.47
C GLU A 402 11.53 14.81 18.59
N VAL A 403 11.69 13.53 18.22
CA VAL A 403 12.85 12.99 17.50
C VAL A 403 12.40 12.33 16.19
N ALA A 404 12.99 12.71 15.06
CA ALA A 404 12.86 12.06 13.75
C ALA A 404 14.26 11.70 13.23
N VAL A 405 14.40 10.55 12.55
CA VAL A 405 15.66 10.03 11.99
C VAL A 405 15.59 10.12 10.46
N SER A 406 16.59 10.72 9.81
CA SER A 406 16.75 10.67 8.34
C SER A 406 17.90 9.71 7.98
N ALA A 407 17.72 8.90 6.94
CA ALA A 407 18.81 8.20 6.27
C ALA A 407 19.43 9.17 5.25
N GLY A 408 20.77 9.23 5.23
CA GLY A 408 21.55 10.01 4.26
C GLY A 408 21.90 9.21 3.02
#